data_AF-A0A358QN59-F1
#
_entry.id   AF-A0A358QN59-F1
#
_cell.length_a   1.000
_cell.length_b   1.000
_cell.length_c   1.000
_cell.angle_alpha   90.00
_cell.angle_beta   90.00
_cell.angle_gamma   90.00
#
_symmetry.space_group_name_H-M   'P 1'
#
loop_
_entity.id
_entity.type
_entity.pdbx_description
1 polymer ?
#
loop_
_entity_poly.entity_id
_entity_poly.type
_entity_poly.pdbx_seq_one_letter_code
_entity_poly.pdbx_strand_id
1 'polypeptide(L)'
;MSQEPEPRVVFGPRDQHGLILGLRAGQIGILLCGVLLALGAITASQANPLAILAVLALAVLSGAAALMPVGGRGVDEWVPVVIRHLLGHPATWRSIQPSRGQRVSAGPTSEPRLIPAQPSFPPMLRHCSVLAVPVPRGELGVVRDTQLGTWTAVLRVRGSSFALLDSSEKARRMAAWGVAQAALAHHGCVQERVRVISAICGASLSRPLVPEERVAIELAVHAATPRVPWQAPTLPRVVDALLSPSERTAGEVHLSADELRTASRSVALELRRLVDGDLRGMFDSETSGDIDLQAPLVSFDLSAVYGTAALPILMACVGAWFQGVLTRDDQTKRIVVLDEAWAVLSNLETASWLRGSYKLARSYGVQYLAVLHRLADLSAAGDANSAQVRMARGLLADTETVVVYGQAPAEVDNTRSLLDLNDTEARLISTLPRGTALWRVGRRSHLVEHRVGPDERDLVDSDQRMREGRR
;
A
#
# COMPACT_ATOMS: atom_id res chain seq x y z
N MET A 1 -10.90 31.54 -4.02
CA MET A 1 -9.73 31.97 -4.81
C MET A 1 -8.59 32.21 -3.84
N SER A 2 -7.89 31.15 -3.48
CA SER A 2 -6.73 31.23 -2.59
C SER A 2 -5.51 31.26 -3.49
N GLN A 3 -4.87 32.43 -3.57
CA GLN A 3 -3.69 32.67 -4.38
C GLN A 3 -2.57 31.72 -3.97
N GLU A 4 -1.95 31.05 -4.94
CA GLU A 4 -0.67 30.37 -4.74
C GLU A 4 0.34 31.39 -4.18
N PRO A 5 1.22 31.00 -3.24
CA PRO A 5 2.28 31.89 -2.81
C PRO A 5 3.21 32.09 -4.02
N GLU A 6 3.23 33.31 -4.56
CA GLU A 6 4.26 33.75 -5.49
C GLU A 6 5.64 33.33 -4.97
N PRO A 7 6.58 32.93 -5.85
CA PRO A 7 7.96 32.73 -5.43
C PRO A 7 8.46 34.04 -4.84
N ARG A 8 8.45 34.13 -3.50
CA ARG A 8 9.07 35.23 -2.77
C ARG A 8 10.57 35.07 -2.97
N VAL A 9 11.07 35.67 -4.05
CA VAL A 9 12.46 36.09 -4.12
C VAL A 9 12.62 37.10 -2.99
N VAL A 10 13.10 36.61 -1.85
CA VAL A 10 13.50 37.47 -0.75
C VAL A 10 14.77 38.16 -1.24
N PHE A 11 14.59 39.35 -1.82
CA PHE A 11 15.69 40.27 -1.97
C PHE A 11 16.30 40.48 -0.58
N GLY A 12 17.63 40.37 -0.50
CA GLY A 12 18.34 40.73 0.72
C GLY A 12 17.89 42.11 1.20
N PRO A 13 17.88 42.35 2.52
CA PRO A 13 17.37 43.59 3.08
C PRO A 13 17.94 44.78 2.32
N ARG A 14 17.07 45.69 1.88
CA ARG A 14 17.51 46.98 1.34
C ARG A 14 18.44 47.61 2.37
N ASP A 15 19.67 47.91 1.96
CA ASP A 15 20.64 48.63 2.78
C ASP A 15 20.03 49.94 3.26
N GLN A 16 19.61 49.96 4.52
CA GLN A 16 19.05 51.13 5.15
C GLN A 16 19.92 51.53 6.33
N HIS A 17 20.59 52.67 6.09
CA HIS A 17 21.27 53.57 7.01
C HIS A 17 22.69 53.14 7.42
N GLY A 18 23.68 53.86 6.88
CA GLY A 18 25.02 53.90 7.46
C GLY A 18 24.94 54.38 8.92
N LEU A 19 25.76 53.77 9.79
CA LEU A 19 25.68 53.93 11.23
C LEU A 19 26.08 55.34 11.68
N ILE A 20 27.11 55.92 11.05
CA ILE A 20 27.66 57.24 11.35
C ILE A 20 28.06 57.89 10.02
N LEU A 21 27.60 59.12 9.74
CA LEU A 21 27.94 59.91 8.53
C LEU A 21 27.68 59.19 7.18
N GLY A 22 26.79 58.19 7.15
CA GLY A 22 26.50 57.41 5.95
C GLY A 22 27.45 56.23 5.69
N LEU A 23 28.44 55.99 6.56
CA LEU A 23 29.35 54.84 6.46
C LEU A 23 28.77 53.59 7.12
N ARG A 24 28.98 52.43 6.50
CA ARG A 24 28.58 51.12 7.01
C ARG A 24 29.51 50.66 8.12
N ALA A 25 29.02 49.80 9.03
CA ALA A 25 29.82 49.25 10.12
C ALA A 25 31.12 48.59 9.63
N GLY A 26 31.06 47.91 8.48
CA GLY A 26 32.22 47.28 7.86
C GLY A 26 33.27 48.28 7.36
N GLN A 27 32.83 49.39 6.73
CA GLN A 27 33.71 50.49 6.31
C GLN A 27 34.38 51.19 7.50
N ILE A 28 33.64 51.38 8.61
CA ILE A 28 34.19 51.91 9.86
C ILE A 28 35.28 50.97 10.40
N GLY A 29 35.03 49.65 10.39
CA GLY A 29 36.02 48.65 10.80
C GLY A 29 37.31 48.70 9.97
N ILE A 30 37.19 48.84 8.65
CA ILE A 30 38.35 48.94 7.73
C ILE A 30 39.18 50.20 8.04
N LEU A 31 38.53 51.36 8.20
CA LEU A 31 39.20 52.62 8.52
C LEU A 31 39.90 52.55 9.88
N LEU A 32 39.23 51.99 10.89
CA LEU A 32 39.77 51.88 12.25
C LEU A 32 40.96 50.91 12.31
N CYS A 33 40.90 49.80 11.56
CA CYS A 33 42.03 48.88 11.40
C CYS A 33 43.21 49.57 10.68
N GLY A 34 42.94 50.37 9.65
CA GLY A 34 43.97 51.18 8.97
C GLY A 34 44.67 52.17 9.90
N VAL A 35 43.91 52.86 10.75
CA VAL A 35 44.44 53.77 11.77
C VAL A 35 45.29 53.04 12.81
N LEU A 36 44.83 51.87 13.29
CA LEU A 36 45.59 51.08 14.27
C LEU A 36 46.91 50.54 13.68
N LEU A 37 46.91 50.08 12.44
CA LEU A 37 48.12 49.63 11.75
C LEU A 37 49.07 50.80 11.47
N ALA A 38 48.54 51.98 11.10
CA ALA A 38 49.33 53.19 10.98
C ALA A 38 49.97 53.59 12.32
N LEU A 39 49.21 53.53 13.42
CA LEU A 39 49.73 53.83 14.76
C LEU A 39 50.81 52.83 15.18
N GLY A 40 50.61 51.54 14.89
CA GLY A 40 51.61 50.49 15.13
C GLY A 40 52.88 50.67 14.29
N ALA A 41 52.75 51.12 13.04
CA ALA A 41 53.90 51.44 12.20
C ALA A 41 54.69 52.63 12.77
N ILE A 42 54.02 53.68 13.24
CA ILE A 42 54.66 54.87 13.85
C ILE A 42 55.44 54.51 15.11
N THR A 43 54.86 53.68 15.99
CA THR A 43 55.49 53.30 17.26
C THR A 43 56.66 52.33 17.06
N ALA A 44 56.59 51.46 16.05
CA ALA A 44 57.65 50.52 15.73
C ALA A 44 58.87 51.16 15.05
N SER A 45 58.69 52.28 14.35
CA SER A 45 59.69 52.78 13.39
C SER A 45 60.57 53.94 13.87
N GLN A 46 60.51 54.33 15.15
CA GLN A 46 61.31 55.41 15.75
C GLN A 46 61.46 56.66 14.84
N ALA A 47 60.34 57.14 14.28
CA ALA A 47 60.28 58.37 13.46
C ALA A 47 61.19 58.42 12.19
N ASN A 48 61.52 57.28 11.58
CA ASN A 48 62.15 57.28 10.25
C ASN A 48 61.23 57.90 9.18
N PRO A 49 61.73 58.73 8.24
CA PRO A 49 60.90 59.39 7.23
C PRO A 49 60.19 58.41 6.29
N LEU A 50 60.75 57.22 6.08
CA LEU A 50 60.11 56.13 5.32
C LEU A 50 58.85 55.59 6.00
N ALA A 51 58.78 55.65 7.33
CA ALA A 51 57.61 55.18 8.06
C ALA A 51 56.43 56.14 7.95
N ILE A 52 56.68 57.44 7.84
CA ILE A 52 55.64 58.44 7.56
C ILE A 52 55.02 58.16 6.18
N LEU A 53 55.85 57.78 5.21
CA LEU A 53 55.42 57.41 3.87
C LEU A 53 54.60 56.11 3.86
N ALA A 54 55.02 55.12 4.66
CA ALA A 54 54.26 53.88 4.85
C ALA A 54 52.90 54.10 5.52
N VAL A 55 52.84 54.99 6.51
CA VAL A 55 51.60 55.38 7.20
C VAL A 55 50.63 56.08 6.25
N LEU A 56 51.12 57.03 5.46
CA LEU A 56 50.33 57.71 4.42
C LEU A 56 49.80 56.71 3.39
N ALA A 57 50.65 55.78 2.93
CA ALA A 57 50.24 54.73 2.01
C ALA A 57 49.14 53.83 2.61
N LEU A 58 49.27 53.46 3.90
CA LEU A 58 48.30 52.62 4.59
C LEU A 58 46.95 53.32 4.82
N ALA A 59 46.99 54.62 5.12
CA ALA A 59 45.79 55.45 5.27
C ALA A 59 45.05 55.62 3.92
N VAL A 60 45.80 55.84 2.84
CA VAL A 60 45.23 55.93 1.48
C VAL A 60 44.65 54.58 1.04
N LEU A 61 45.34 53.47 1.29
CA LEU A 61 44.87 52.13 0.96
C LEU A 61 43.62 51.73 1.76
N SER A 62 43.58 52.03 3.06
CA SER A 62 42.40 51.74 3.89
C SER A 62 41.21 52.62 3.54
N GLY A 63 41.43 53.90 3.21
CA GLY A 63 40.41 54.79 2.66
C GLY A 63 39.88 54.32 1.31
N ALA A 64 40.76 53.92 0.40
CA ALA A 64 40.37 53.37 -0.90
C ALA A 64 39.58 52.05 -0.75
N ALA A 65 40.01 51.15 0.13
CA ALA A 65 39.31 49.89 0.40
C ALA A 65 37.93 50.11 1.04
N ALA A 66 37.75 51.16 1.85
CA ALA A 66 36.47 51.50 2.45
C ALA A 66 35.49 52.15 1.46
N LEU A 67 35.99 52.94 0.49
CA LEU A 67 35.16 53.79 -0.37
C LEU A 67 35.02 53.32 -1.82
N MET A 68 35.96 52.53 -2.35
CA MET A 68 35.88 52.04 -3.73
C MET A 68 35.10 50.71 -3.81
N PRO A 69 33.99 50.67 -4.56
CA PRO A 69 33.29 49.42 -4.81
C PRO A 69 34.07 48.55 -5.80
N VAL A 70 34.26 47.27 -5.47
CA VAL A 70 34.83 46.26 -6.36
C VAL A 70 33.69 45.40 -6.88
N GLY A 71 33.42 45.48 -8.18
CA GLY A 71 32.32 44.73 -8.81
C GLY A 71 30.92 45.16 -8.33
N GLY A 72 30.75 46.42 -7.93
CA GLY A 72 29.47 46.97 -7.45
C GLY A 72 29.16 46.70 -5.98
N ARG A 73 30.10 46.12 -5.22
CA ARG A 73 29.99 45.87 -3.77
C ARG A 73 31.18 46.41 -3.00
N GLY A 74 30.96 46.83 -1.76
CA GLY A 74 32.03 47.27 -0.86
C GLY A 74 32.96 46.10 -0.49
N VAL A 75 34.22 46.38 -0.17
CA VAL A 75 35.18 45.34 0.26
C VAL A 75 34.68 44.64 1.54
N ASP A 76 33.98 45.36 2.41
CA ASP A 76 33.33 44.84 3.61
C ASP A 76 32.22 43.82 3.30
N GLU A 77 31.51 43.96 2.18
CA GLU A 77 30.48 43.01 1.75
C GLU A 77 31.07 41.74 1.12
N TRP A 78 32.29 41.82 0.58
CA TRP A 78 33.00 40.68 0.02
C TRP A 78 33.59 39.77 1.10
N VAL A 79 33.96 40.32 2.25
CA VAL A 79 34.62 39.57 3.34
C VAL A 79 33.79 38.35 3.80
N PRO A 80 32.48 38.45 4.12
CA PRO A 80 31.68 37.28 4.51
C PRO A 80 31.55 36.23 3.40
N VAL A 81 31.50 36.66 2.14
CA VAL A 81 31.37 35.78 0.97
C VAL A 81 32.65 34.97 0.76
N VAL A 82 33.81 35.63 0.84
CA VAL A 82 35.13 35.00 0.70
C VAL A 82 35.42 34.10 1.90
N ILE A 83 35.14 34.54 3.11
CA ILE A 83 35.28 33.72 4.33
C ILE A 83 34.40 32.48 4.24
N ARG A 84 33.14 32.59 3.80
CA ARG A 84 32.26 31.43 3.61
C ARG A 84 32.75 30.50 2.51
N HIS A 85 33.38 31.03 1.46
CA HIS A 85 33.96 30.22 0.39
C HIS A 85 35.21 29.46 0.85
N LEU A 86 36.05 30.08 1.69
CA LEU A 86 37.30 29.50 2.19
C LEU A 86 37.11 28.57 3.39
N LEU A 87 36.19 28.91 4.32
CA LEU A 87 35.89 28.12 5.53
C LEU A 87 34.72 27.14 5.36
N GLY A 88 34.03 27.19 4.22
CA GLY A 88 32.92 26.30 3.93
C GLY A 88 33.38 24.87 3.69
N HIS A 89 33.35 24.03 4.73
CA HIS A 89 33.30 22.57 4.55
C HIS A 89 32.14 22.23 3.60
N PRO A 90 32.33 21.35 2.60
CA PRO A 90 31.36 21.14 1.54
C PRO A 90 30.23 20.24 2.02
N ALA A 91 29.34 20.78 2.87
CA ALA A 91 28.07 20.13 3.21
C ALA A 91 27.06 20.18 2.03
N THR A 92 27.38 20.92 0.97
CA THR A 92 26.54 21.07 -0.22
C THR A 92 27.24 20.48 -1.43
N TRP A 93 26.81 19.28 -1.82
CA TRP A 93 27.21 18.68 -3.09
C TRP A 93 26.60 19.48 -4.25
N ARG A 94 27.43 19.88 -5.22
CA ARG A 94 27.00 20.48 -6.49
C ARG A 94 27.32 19.51 -7.62
N SER A 95 26.32 19.24 -8.45
CA SER A 95 26.47 18.43 -9.65
C SER A 95 27.51 19.03 -10.60
N ILE A 96 28.42 18.20 -11.09
CA ILE A 96 29.44 18.56 -12.11
C ILE A 96 28.85 18.37 -13.52
N GLN A 97 27.63 17.84 -13.64
CA GLN A 97 27.01 17.54 -14.92
C GLN A 97 26.76 18.79 -15.80
N PRO A 98 26.35 19.96 -15.26
CA PRO A 98 26.22 21.18 -16.06
C PRO A 98 27.54 21.65 -16.67
N SER A 99 28.69 21.35 -16.06
CA SER A 99 30.01 21.75 -16.59
C SER A 99 30.60 20.77 -17.59
N ARG A 100 30.06 19.55 -17.72
CA ARG A 100 30.56 18.51 -18.65
C ARG A 100 29.93 18.55 -20.04
N GLY A 101 28.84 19.31 -20.24
CA GLY A 101 28.10 19.33 -21.50
C GLY A 101 27.39 18.01 -21.81
N GLN A 102 26.71 17.95 -22.96
CA GLN A 102 26.02 16.75 -23.44
C GLN A 102 26.81 16.10 -24.58
N ARG A 103 26.89 14.77 -24.60
CA ARG A 103 27.48 14.02 -25.71
C ARG A 103 26.40 13.72 -26.75
N VAL A 104 26.67 14.11 -27.98
CA VAL A 104 25.79 13.87 -29.13
C VAL A 104 26.50 12.89 -30.06
N SER A 105 25.82 11.84 -30.47
CA SER A 105 26.25 10.98 -31.56
C SER A 105 25.58 11.47 -32.84
N ALA A 106 26.36 11.97 -33.80
CA ALA A 106 25.89 12.33 -35.13
C ALA A 106 26.57 11.42 -36.16
N GLY A 107 25.78 10.68 -36.93
CA GLY A 107 26.27 9.96 -38.11
C GLY A 107 26.13 10.84 -39.36
N PRO A 108 26.82 10.51 -40.46
CA PRO A 108 26.80 11.32 -41.70
C PRO A 108 25.42 11.44 -42.36
N THR A 109 24.46 10.59 -42.00
CA THR A 109 23.08 10.57 -42.56
C THR A 109 21.99 10.42 -41.50
N SER A 110 22.32 10.48 -40.21
CA SER A 110 21.37 10.28 -39.10
C SER A 110 21.24 11.52 -38.23
N GLU A 111 20.01 11.81 -37.80
CA GLU A 111 19.75 12.93 -36.88
C GLU A 111 20.60 12.82 -35.62
N PRO A 112 21.18 13.94 -35.13
CA PRO A 112 22.02 13.95 -33.95
C PRO A 112 21.25 13.42 -32.74
N ARG A 113 21.70 12.26 -32.22
CA ARG A 113 21.06 11.62 -31.06
C ARG A 113 21.87 11.91 -29.81
N LEU A 114 21.23 12.49 -28.81
CA LEU A 114 21.79 12.67 -27.48
C LEU A 114 22.08 11.31 -26.85
N ILE A 115 23.31 11.11 -26.37
CA ILE A 115 23.67 9.94 -25.57
C ILE A 115 23.30 10.26 -24.12
N PRO A 116 22.29 9.60 -23.52
CA PRO A 116 21.91 9.87 -22.13
C PRO A 116 23.06 9.45 -21.20
N ALA A 117 23.71 10.44 -20.59
CA ALA A 117 24.72 10.20 -19.57
C ALA A 117 24.05 9.94 -18.21
N GLN A 118 24.60 9.01 -17.42
CA GLN A 118 24.17 8.79 -16.05
C GLN A 118 24.23 10.12 -15.26
N PRO A 119 23.23 10.41 -14.42
CA PRO A 119 23.30 11.56 -13.53
C PRO A 119 24.56 11.49 -12.67
N SER A 120 25.24 12.62 -12.45
CA SER A 120 26.26 12.61 -11.39
C SER A 120 25.51 12.53 -10.06
N PHE A 121 25.76 11.49 -9.28
CA PHE A 121 25.12 11.32 -7.97
C PHE A 121 26.00 11.90 -6.85
N PRO A 122 25.40 12.37 -5.74
CA PRO A 122 26.15 12.63 -4.52
C PRO A 122 26.81 11.36 -3.99
N PRO A 123 27.87 11.46 -3.15
CA PRO A 123 28.62 10.31 -2.65
C PRO A 123 27.76 9.24 -1.95
N MET A 124 26.63 9.66 -1.37
CA MET A 124 25.65 8.81 -0.69
C MET A 124 24.87 7.90 -1.66
N LEU A 125 24.71 8.32 -2.92
CA LEU A 125 23.96 7.60 -3.96
C LEU A 125 24.89 7.03 -5.06
N ARG A 126 26.17 6.83 -4.74
CA ARG A 126 27.17 6.33 -5.70
C ARG A 126 26.87 4.93 -6.26
N HIS A 127 26.04 4.17 -5.56
CA HIS A 127 25.61 2.82 -5.92
C HIS A 127 24.27 2.81 -6.68
N CYS A 128 23.68 3.99 -6.90
CA CYS A 128 22.46 4.13 -7.67
C CYS A 128 22.79 4.39 -9.14
N SER A 129 22.01 3.78 -10.04
CA SER A 129 22.03 4.07 -11.47
C SER A 129 20.61 4.29 -11.97
N VAL A 130 20.42 5.24 -12.88
CA VAL A 130 19.10 5.53 -13.48
C VAL A 130 19.07 4.91 -14.87
N LEU A 131 18.11 4.04 -15.10
CA LEU A 131 17.91 3.29 -16.33
C LEU A 131 16.63 3.79 -16.99
N ALA A 132 16.63 3.90 -18.31
CA ALA A 132 15.43 4.08 -19.11
C ALA A 132 15.07 2.72 -19.72
N VAL A 133 13.94 2.15 -19.30
CA VAL A 133 13.48 0.85 -19.79
C VAL A 133 12.36 1.08 -20.81
N PRO A 134 12.49 0.57 -22.05
CA PRO A 134 11.44 0.71 -23.06
C PRO A 134 10.20 -0.11 -22.65
N VAL A 135 9.03 0.52 -22.71
CA VAL A 135 7.72 -0.10 -22.45
C VAL A 135 6.75 0.24 -23.59
N PRO A 136 5.65 -0.51 -23.79
CA PRO A 136 4.74 -0.31 -24.93
C PRO A 136 4.17 1.11 -25.07
N ARG A 137 4.15 1.90 -23.98
CA ARG A 137 3.63 3.28 -23.95
C ARG A 137 4.71 4.36 -23.70
N GLY A 138 5.98 4.05 -23.95
CA GLY A 138 7.08 5.03 -23.83
C GLY A 138 8.29 4.46 -23.10
N GLU A 139 8.94 5.29 -22.30
CA GLU A 139 10.09 4.90 -21.48
C GLU A 139 9.75 5.01 -19.99
N LEU A 140 10.10 3.97 -19.23
CA LEU A 140 9.96 3.92 -17.79
C LEU A 140 11.31 4.21 -17.14
N GLY A 141 11.38 5.24 -16.30
CA GLY A 141 12.57 5.53 -15.51
C GLY A 141 12.67 4.55 -14.34
N VAL A 142 13.81 3.86 -14.20
CA VAL A 142 14.06 2.89 -13.13
C VAL A 142 15.36 3.24 -12.42
N VAL A 143 15.32 3.40 -11.10
CA VAL A 143 16.51 3.54 -10.27
C VAL A 143 16.93 2.17 -9.78
N ARG A 144 18.15 1.74 -10.11
CA ARG A 144 18.77 0.52 -9.61
C ARG A 144 19.77 0.86 -8.52
N ASP A 145 19.60 0.29 -7.33
CA ASP A 145 20.57 0.36 -6.23
C ASP A 145 21.36 -0.96 -6.17
N THR A 146 22.66 -0.90 -6.47
CA THR A 146 23.52 -2.10 -6.44
C THR A 146 23.94 -2.52 -5.05
N GLN A 147 23.85 -1.64 -4.04
CA GLN A 147 24.18 -1.97 -2.65
C GLN A 147 23.04 -2.73 -1.97
N LEU A 148 21.79 -2.29 -2.19
CA LEU A 148 20.60 -2.95 -1.65
C LEU A 148 20.03 -4.04 -2.58
N GLY A 149 20.46 -4.08 -3.83
CA GLY A 149 19.93 -5.02 -4.84
C GLY A 149 18.50 -4.69 -5.26
N THR A 150 18.03 -3.46 -5.03
CA THR A 150 16.65 -3.04 -5.28
C THR A 150 16.51 -2.28 -6.60
N TRP A 151 15.30 -2.36 -7.17
CA TRP A 151 14.93 -1.66 -8.40
C TRP A 151 13.65 -0.87 -8.14
N THR A 152 13.68 0.43 -8.38
CA THR A 152 12.57 1.35 -8.11
C THR A 152 12.15 2.02 -9.41
N ALA A 153 10.99 1.64 -9.94
CA ALA A 153 10.40 2.28 -11.11
C ALA A 153 9.66 3.58 -10.73
N VAL A 154 9.81 4.62 -11.54
CA VAL A 154 9.13 5.92 -11.38
C VAL A 154 8.10 6.08 -12.48
N LEU A 155 6.83 6.08 -12.10
CA LEU A 155 5.69 6.27 -13.00
C LEU A 155 5.18 7.70 -12.90
N ARG A 156 5.14 8.43 -14.02
CA ARG A 156 4.53 9.76 -14.08
C ARG A 156 3.02 9.63 -14.22
N VAL A 157 2.29 10.11 -13.23
CA VAL A 157 0.83 10.13 -13.23
C VAL A 157 0.38 11.55 -13.53
N ARG A 158 -0.51 11.73 -14.51
CA ARG A 158 -1.10 13.03 -14.85
C ARG A 158 -2.58 13.01 -14.48
N GLY A 159 -3.00 13.92 -13.61
CA GLY A 159 -4.40 14.18 -13.31
C GLY A 159 -4.73 15.63 -13.62
N SER A 160 -5.56 15.88 -14.63
CA SER A 160 -6.16 17.18 -14.83
C SER A 160 -7.23 17.39 -13.75
N SER A 161 -7.15 18.49 -13.01
CA SER A 161 -8.20 19.02 -12.11
C SER A 161 -8.22 18.56 -10.65
N PHE A 162 -7.25 17.80 -10.13
CA PHE A 162 -7.26 17.39 -8.71
C PHE A 162 -7.28 18.57 -7.72
N ALA A 163 -6.56 19.66 -8.02
CA ALA A 163 -6.49 20.83 -7.16
C ALA A 163 -7.85 21.54 -6.96
N LEU A 164 -8.74 21.46 -7.97
CA LEU A 164 -10.05 22.13 -7.99
C LEU A 164 -11.18 21.30 -7.36
N LEU A 165 -10.92 20.07 -6.94
CA LEU A 165 -11.93 19.21 -6.32
C LEU A 165 -12.21 19.59 -4.87
N ASP A 166 -13.42 19.31 -4.38
CA ASP A 166 -13.76 19.44 -2.96
C ASP A 166 -12.98 18.42 -2.10
N SER A 167 -12.90 18.66 -0.79
CA SER A 167 -12.10 17.84 0.12
C SER A 167 -12.57 16.38 0.22
N SER A 168 -13.87 16.12 0.04
CA SER A 168 -14.44 14.76 0.09
C SER A 168 -14.08 13.96 -1.16
N GLU A 169 -14.10 14.63 -2.32
CA GLU A 169 -13.74 14.04 -3.60
C GLU A 169 -12.22 13.87 -3.76
N LYS A 170 -11.43 14.80 -3.19
CA LYS A 170 -9.97 14.63 -3.00
C LYS A 170 -9.67 13.40 -2.16
N ALA A 171 -10.34 13.22 -1.03
CA ALA A 171 -10.16 12.06 -0.16
C ALA A 171 -10.56 10.75 -0.86
N ARG A 172 -11.68 10.74 -1.61
CA ARG A 172 -12.13 9.58 -2.39
C ARG A 172 -11.11 9.18 -3.46
N ARG A 173 -10.58 10.15 -4.20
CA ARG A 173 -9.57 9.91 -5.25
C ARG A 173 -8.20 9.56 -4.69
N MET A 174 -7.80 10.11 -3.54
CA MET A 174 -6.60 9.69 -2.81
C MET A 174 -6.73 8.26 -2.27
N ALA A 175 -7.90 7.87 -1.76
CA ALA A 175 -8.17 6.50 -1.33
C ALA A 175 -8.12 5.54 -2.53
N ALA A 176 -8.74 5.90 -3.65
CA ALA A 176 -8.66 5.13 -4.90
C ALA A 176 -7.20 5.04 -5.42
N TRP A 177 -6.41 6.10 -5.28
CA TRP A 177 -4.99 6.09 -5.62
C TRP A 177 -4.15 5.22 -4.68
N GLY A 178 -4.46 5.20 -3.39
CA GLY A 178 -3.84 4.29 -2.42
C GLY A 178 -4.15 2.82 -2.73
N VAL A 179 -5.38 2.53 -3.16
CA VAL A 179 -5.77 1.20 -3.65
C VAL A 179 -5.04 0.85 -4.95
N ALA A 180 -4.87 1.81 -5.88
CA ALA A 180 -4.12 1.59 -7.12
C ALA A 180 -2.61 1.40 -6.89
N GLN A 181 -2.00 2.11 -5.92
CA GLN A 181 -0.61 1.87 -5.51
C GLN A 181 -0.43 0.50 -4.85
N ALA A 182 -1.37 0.12 -3.99
CA ALA A 182 -1.40 -1.23 -3.43
C ALA A 182 -1.50 -2.27 -4.55
N ALA A 183 -2.41 -2.06 -5.52
CA ALA A 183 -2.59 -2.89 -6.72
C ALA A 183 -1.33 -2.97 -7.60
N LEU A 184 -0.58 -1.88 -7.79
CA LEU A 184 0.66 -1.89 -8.57
C LEU A 184 1.82 -2.56 -7.86
N ALA A 185 1.75 -2.74 -6.54
CA ALA A 185 2.68 -3.58 -5.78
C ALA A 185 2.31 -5.09 -5.81
N HIS A 186 1.19 -5.47 -6.46
CA HIS A 186 0.64 -6.85 -6.44
C HIS A 186 1.23 -7.80 -7.51
N HIS A 187 2.54 -8.06 -7.41
CA HIS A 187 3.00 -9.44 -7.65
C HIS A 187 3.24 -10.09 -6.28
N GLY A 188 2.21 -10.77 -5.72
CA GLY A 188 2.32 -11.61 -4.52
C GLY A 188 2.85 -10.91 -3.26
N CYS A 189 2.24 -9.79 -2.85
CA CYS A 189 2.80 -8.93 -1.81
C CYS A 189 2.82 -9.58 -0.41
N VAL A 190 3.87 -9.28 0.35
CA VAL A 190 4.05 -9.69 1.76
C VAL A 190 2.84 -9.31 2.62
N GLN A 191 2.18 -8.19 2.34
CA GLN A 191 1.01 -7.74 3.10
C GLN A 191 -0.20 -8.67 2.96
N GLU A 192 -0.42 -9.26 1.79
CA GLU A 192 -1.51 -10.23 1.58
C GLU A 192 -1.24 -11.49 2.41
N ARG A 193 0.01 -11.95 2.43
CA ARG A 193 0.46 -13.07 3.28
C ARG A 193 0.29 -12.75 4.76
N VAL A 194 0.68 -11.55 5.20
CA VAL A 194 0.49 -11.09 6.57
C VAL A 194 -0.98 -11.07 6.96
N ARG A 195 -1.87 -10.64 6.06
CA ARG A 195 -3.33 -10.68 6.31
C ARG A 195 -3.85 -12.10 6.47
N VAL A 196 -3.45 -13.02 5.58
CA VAL A 196 -3.83 -14.44 5.66
C VAL A 196 -3.36 -15.05 7.00
N ILE A 197 -2.08 -14.91 7.34
CA ILE A 197 -1.53 -15.44 8.60
C ILE A 197 -2.20 -14.80 9.82
N SER A 198 -2.46 -13.48 9.79
CA SER A 198 -3.17 -12.80 10.86
C SER A 198 -4.62 -13.30 11.02
N ALA A 199 -5.31 -13.57 9.92
CA ALA A 199 -6.66 -14.13 9.94
C ALA A 199 -6.67 -15.54 10.51
N ILE A 200 -5.72 -16.40 10.13
CA ILE A 200 -5.52 -17.73 10.69
C ILE A 200 -5.30 -17.64 12.21
N CYS A 201 -4.35 -16.81 12.65
CA CYS A 201 -4.07 -16.65 14.08
C CYS A 201 -5.28 -16.13 14.85
N GLY A 202 -5.99 -15.12 14.34
CA GLY A 202 -7.18 -14.57 15.00
C GLY A 202 -8.31 -15.59 15.11
N ALA A 203 -8.56 -16.35 14.04
CA ALA A 203 -9.57 -17.40 14.02
C ALA A 203 -9.21 -18.54 14.98
N SER A 204 -7.96 -19.00 14.96
CA SER A 204 -7.52 -20.12 15.79
C SER A 204 -7.44 -19.76 17.28
N LEU A 205 -7.00 -18.53 17.60
CA LEU A 205 -7.00 -18.02 18.98
C LEU A 205 -8.39 -17.59 19.47
N SER A 206 -9.40 -17.53 18.58
CA SER A 206 -10.76 -17.04 18.87
C SER A 206 -10.78 -15.65 19.54
N ARG A 207 -9.85 -14.78 19.16
CA ARG A 207 -9.76 -13.39 19.64
C ARG A 207 -9.04 -12.49 18.64
N PRO A 208 -9.27 -11.16 18.70
CA PRO A 208 -8.46 -10.23 17.94
C PRO A 208 -6.99 -10.29 18.38
N LEU A 209 -6.09 -10.08 17.41
CA LEU A 209 -4.66 -9.96 17.67
C LEU A 209 -4.34 -8.63 18.35
N VAL A 210 -3.33 -8.61 19.22
CA VAL A 210 -2.80 -7.37 19.78
C VAL A 210 -1.81 -6.71 18.80
N PRO A 211 -1.51 -5.40 18.93
CA PRO A 211 -0.57 -4.72 18.04
C PRO A 211 0.79 -5.40 17.92
N GLU A 212 1.33 -5.88 19.04
CA GLU A 212 2.64 -6.53 19.13
C GLU A 212 2.66 -7.85 18.35
N GLU A 213 1.58 -8.64 18.42
CA GLU A 213 1.41 -9.88 17.65
C GLU A 213 1.33 -9.60 16.15
N ARG A 214 0.62 -8.54 15.74
CA ARG A 214 0.54 -8.14 14.33
C ARG A 214 1.89 -7.75 13.76
N VAL A 215 2.65 -6.95 14.49
CA VAL A 215 4.01 -6.56 14.11
C VAL A 215 4.93 -7.77 14.05
N ALA A 216 4.85 -8.68 15.03
CA ALA A 216 5.64 -9.91 15.02
C ALA A 216 5.33 -10.79 13.79
N ILE A 217 4.05 -10.95 13.43
CA ILE A 217 3.65 -11.68 12.22
C ILE A 217 4.20 -11.00 10.96
N GLU A 218 4.10 -9.66 10.86
CA GLU A 218 4.63 -8.91 9.72
C GLU A 218 6.13 -9.16 9.51
N LEU A 219 6.91 -9.00 10.58
CA LEU A 219 8.35 -9.23 10.58
C LEU A 219 8.72 -10.68 10.28
N ALA A 220 7.99 -11.64 10.85
CA ALA A 220 8.24 -13.06 10.63
C ALA A 220 7.91 -13.49 9.20
N VAL A 221 6.79 -13.02 8.62
CA VAL A 221 6.45 -13.31 7.22
C VAL A 221 7.47 -12.67 6.27
N HIS A 222 7.94 -11.46 6.57
CA HIS A 222 9.00 -10.83 5.80
C HIS A 222 10.31 -11.61 5.86
N ALA A 223 10.73 -12.04 7.06
CA ALA A 223 11.95 -12.84 7.25
C ALA A 223 11.84 -14.25 6.62
N ALA A 224 10.67 -14.87 6.67
CA ALA A 224 10.41 -16.19 6.09
C ALA A 224 10.33 -16.14 4.55
N THR A 225 9.97 -14.99 3.97
CA THR A 225 9.84 -14.83 2.52
C THR A 225 11.20 -15.02 1.82
N PRO A 226 11.35 -16.01 0.92
CA PRO A 226 12.57 -16.21 0.15
C PRO A 226 12.91 -14.96 -0.68
N ARG A 227 14.21 -14.70 -0.87
CA ARG A 227 14.69 -13.63 -1.77
C ARG A 227 14.45 -13.93 -3.24
N VAL A 228 14.07 -15.17 -3.56
CA VAL A 228 13.76 -15.62 -4.93
C VAL A 228 12.30 -15.27 -5.22
N PRO A 229 12.00 -14.50 -6.29
CA PRO A 229 10.66 -13.93 -6.55
C PRO A 229 9.52 -14.96 -6.66
N TRP A 230 9.85 -16.20 -7.06
CA TRP A 230 8.88 -17.23 -7.41
C TRP A 230 8.63 -18.25 -6.30
N GLN A 231 9.36 -18.15 -5.17
CA GLN A 231 9.21 -19.09 -4.07
C GLN A 231 8.42 -18.43 -2.93
N ALA A 232 7.30 -19.04 -2.56
CA ALA A 232 6.49 -18.58 -1.43
C ALA A 232 7.11 -19.03 -0.09
N PRO A 233 6.96 -18.25 1.00
CA PRO A 233 7.27 -18.74 2.33
C PRO A 233 6.32 -19.88 2.71
N THR A 234 6.86 -20.91 3.35
CA THR A 234 6.05 -21.98 3.95
C THR A 234 5.71 -21.63 5.40
N LEU A 235 4.60 -22.17 5.90
CA LEU A 235 4.17 -21.93 7.28
C LEU A 235 5.22 -22.33 8.33
N PRO A 236 5.95 -23.47 8.20
CA PRO A 236 7.02 -23.81 9.13
C PRO A 236 8.10 -22.72 9.24
N ARG A 237 8.48 -22.08 8.11
CA ARG A 237 9.47 -21.00 8.13
C ARG A 237 8.97 -19.76 8.86
N VAL A 238 7.67 -19.47 8.78
CA VAL A 238 7.04 -18.37 9.53
C VAL A 238 7.03 -18.71 11.03
N VAL A 239 6.69 -19.94 11.39
CA VAL A 239 6.72 -20.42 12.78
C VAL A 239 8.14 -20.33 13.36
N ASP A 240 9.16 -20.77 12.62
CA ASP A 240 10.56 -20.68 13.05
C ASP A 240 10.99 -19.22 13.26
N ALA A 241 10.60 -18.32 12.35
CA ALA A 241 10.90 -16.90 12.47
C ALA A 241 10.18 -16.23 13.66
N LEU A 242 8.99 -16.71 14.04
CA LEU A 242 8.29 -16.24 15.23
C LEU A 242 8.89 -16.79 16.52
N LEU A 243 9.29 -18.07 16.55
CA LEU A 243 9.89 -18.72 17.72
C LEU A 243 11.34 -18.30 17.97
N SER A 244 12.09 -17.99 16.91
CA SER A 244 13.50 -17.61 16.96
C SER A 244 13.78 -16.35 16.12
N PRO A 245 13.24 -15.18 16.50
CA PRO A 245 13.47 -13.94 15.77
C PRO A 245 14.95 -13.52 15.85
N SER A 246 15.47 -12.97 14.75
CA SER A 246 16.85 -12.45 14.72
C SER A 246 16.95 -11.06 15.35
N GLU A 247 18.09 -10.72 15.95
CA GLU A 247 18.35 -9.38 16.50
C GLU A 247 18.20 -8.27 15.44
N ARG A 248 18.54 -8.57 14.18
CA ARG A 248 18.35 -7.63 13.07
C ARG A 248 16.87 -7.29 12.88
N THR A 249 16.01 -8.31 12.87
CA THR A 249 14.56 -8.18 12.69
C THR A 249 13.92 -7.46 13.87
N ALA A 250 14.32 -7.80 15.09
CA ALA A 250 13.81 -7.12 16.30
C ALA A 250 14.24 -5.63 16.33
N GLY A 251 15.47 -5.34 15.88
CA GLY A 251 15.98 -3.98 15.76
C GLY A 251 15.21 -3.07 14.79
N GLU A 252 14.48 -3.62 13.81
CA GLU A 252 13.64 -2.84 12.88
C GLU A 252 12.49 -2.12 13.61
N VAL A 253 12.07 -2.64 14.77
CA VAL A 253 11.00 -2.08 15.61
C VAL A 253 11.49 -1.66 17.00
N HIS A 254 12.81 -1.49 17.16
CA HIS A 254 13.45 -1.08 18.40
C HIS A 254 13.19 -2.03 19.59
N LEU A 255 13.07 -3.33 19.33
CA LEU A 255 12.98 -4.37 20.35
C LEU A 255 14.22 -5.26 20.33
N SER A 256 14.49 -5.94 21.43
CA SER A 256 15.41 -7.09 21.49
C SER A 256 14.77 -8.35 20.93
N ALA A 257 15.58 -9.33 20.53
CA ALA A 257 15.05 -10.63 20.10
C ALA A 257 14.22 -11.35 21.19
N ASP A 258 14.57 -11.16 22.47
CA ASP A 258 13.82 -11.75 23.61
C ASP A 258 12.42 -11.14 23.76
N GLU A 259 12.33 -9.81 23.67
CA GLU A 259 11.05 -9.08 23.72
C GLU A 259 10.15 -9.45 22.54
N LEU A 260 10.70 -9.48 21.31
CA LEU A 260 9.94 -9.85 20.12
C LEU A 260 9.45 -11.31 20.19
N ARG A 261 10.29 -12.23 20.69
CA ARG A 261 9.90 -13.64 20.91
C ARG A 261 8.81 -13.77 21.97
N THR A 262 8.85 -12.96 23.01
CA THR A 262 7.83 -12.97 24.06
C THR A 262 6.49 -12.47 23.52
N ALA A 263 6.53 -11.39 22.72
CA ALA A 263 5.35 -10.85 22.04
C ALA A 263 4.74 -11.81 21.00
N SER A 264 5.56 -12.61 20.31
CA SER A 264 5.11 -13.56 19.28
C SER A 264 4.64 -14.91 19.83
N ARG A 265 4.87 -15.21 21.12
CA ARG A 265 4.78 -16.59 21.65
C ARG A 265 3.42 -17.25 21.44
N SER A 266 2.33 -16.53 21.71
CA SER A 266 0.94 -17.00 21.54
C SER A 266 0.66 -17.41 20.10
N VAL A 267 0.93 -16.51 19.15
CA VAL A 267 0.70 -16.75 17.71
C VAL A 267 1.65 -17.82 17.17
N ALA A 268 2.89 -17.87 17.66
CA ALA A 268 3.87 -18.88 17.26
C ALA A 268 3.43 -20.30 17.67
N LEU A 269 2.96 -20.46 18.91
CA LEU A 269 2.48 -21.76 19.41
C LEU A 269 1.21 -22.22 18.71
N GLU A 270 0.31 -21.27 18.39
CA GLU A 270 -0.92 -21.60 17.66
C GLU A 270 -0.62 -22.01 16.22
N LEU A 271 0.23 -21.28 15.50
CA LEU A 271 0.66 -21.68 14.16
C LEU A 271 1.47 -22.98 14.17
N ARG A 272 2.24 -23.24 15.23
CA ARG A 272 2.94 -24.52 15.40
C ARG A 272 1.96 -25.69 15.52
N ARG A 273 0.80 -25.52 16.13
CA ARG A 273 -0.25 -26.56 16.16
C ARG A 273 -0.69 -26.97 14.74
N LEU A 274 -0.68 -26.03 13.79
CA LEU A 274 -1.02 -26.30 12.39
C LEU A 274 0.06 -27.07 11.64
N VAL A 275 1.31 -26.97 12.09
CA VAL A 275 2.48 -27.62 11.46
C VAL A 275 2.79 -28.96 12.11
N ASP A 276 2.87 -29.01 13.43
CA ASP A 276 3.32 -30.18 14.21
C ASP A 276 2.19 -30.90 14.94
N GLY A 277 0.99 -30.31 14.99
CA GLY A 277 -0.13 -30.77 15.81
C GLY A 277 -1.18 -31.56 15.05
N ASP A 278 -2.44 -31.34 15.42
CA ASP A 278 -3.62 -32.06 14.92
C ASP A 278 -3.97 -31.79 13.45
N LEU A 279 -3.37 -30.76 12.85
CA LEU A 279 -3.57 -30.39 11.44
C LEU A 279 -2.30 -30.54 10.58
N ARG A 280 -1.32 -31.29 11.08
CA ARG A 280 -0.10 -31.63 10.34
C ARG A 280 -0.43 -32.28 8.98
N GLY A 281 0.32 -31.93 7.94
CA GLY A 281 0.12 -32.39 6.57
C GLY A 281 -0.80 -31.50 5.74
N MET A 282 -1.54 -30.57 6.35
CA MET A 282 -2.51 -29.73 5.63
C MET A 282 -1.97 -28.36 5.22
N PHE A 283 -1.02 -27.78 5.99
CA PHE A 283 -0.49 -26.42 5.78
C PHE A 283 1.03 -26.31 5.90
N ASP A 284 1.72 -27.45 6.02
CA ASP A 284 3.13 -27.56 6.39
C ASP A 284 4.10 -27.57 5.20
N SER A 285 3.60 -27.53 3.97
CA SER A 285 4.40 -27.58 2.74
C SER A 285 4.06 -26.47 1.75
N GLU A 286 4.81 -26.40 0.65
CA GLU A 286 4.47 -25.52 -0.48
C GLU A 286 3.10 -25.94 -1.05
N THR A 287 2.35 -24.98 -1.60
CA THR A 287 1.10 -25.30 -2.30
C THR A 287 1.35 -26.37 -3.35
N SER A 288 0.53 -27.43 -3.35
CA SER A 288 0.63 -28.53 -4.31
C SER A 288 0.65 -28.00 -5.75
N GLY A 289 1.55 -28.54 -6.58
CA GLY A 289 1.83 -28.02 -7.93
C GLY A 289 0.71 -28.21 -8.96
N ASP A 290 -0.33 -28.96 -8.60
CA ASP A 290 -1.54 -29.20 -9.39
C ASP A 290 -2.64 -28.16 -9.15
N ILE A 291 -2.49 -27.27 -8.16
CA ILE A 291 -3.49 -26.25 -7.82
C ILE A 291 -3.22 -24.96 -8.59
N ASP A 292 -4.10 -24.62 -9.53
CA ASP A 292 -4.11 -23.32 -10.22
C ASP A 292 -5.19 -22.39 -9.66
N LEU A 293 -4.79 -21.47 -8.76
CA LEU A 293 -5.67 -20.44 -8.22
C LEU A 293 -5.90 -19.26 -9.18
N GLN A 294 -5.34 -19.30 -10.38
CA GLN A 294 -5.60 -18.34 -11.46
C GLN A 294 -6.55 -18.88 -12.53
N ALA A 295 -7.03 -20.12 -12.36
CA ALA A 295 -7.98 -20.74 -13.26
C ALA A 295 -9.28 -19.92 -13.38
N PRO A 296 -9.99 -19.99 -14.52
CA PRO A 296 -11.26 -19.27 -14.72
C PRO A 296 -12.36 -19.67 -13.73
N LEU A 297 -12.31 -20.90 -13.21
CA LEU A 297 -13.19 -21.42 -12.17
C LEU A 297 -12.31 -22.00 -11.06
N VAL A 298 -12.48 -21.50 -9.84
CA VAL A 298 -11.85 -22.04 -8.64
C VAL A 298 -12.96 -22.47 -7.69
N SER A 299 -12.98 -23.76 -7.34
CA SER A 299 -13.92 -24.33 -6.39
C SER A 299 -13.15 -24.83 -5.17
N PHE A 300 -13.57 -24.40 -3.98
CA PHE A 300 -13.05 -24.91 -2.71
C PHE A 300 -14.03 -25.95 -2.17
N ASP A 301 -13.69 -27.23 -2.34
CA ASP A 301 -14.45 -28.31 -1.72
C ASP A 301 -14.07 -28.42 -0.23
N LEU A 302 -15.03 -28.09 0.63
CA LEU A 302 -14.87 -28.13 2.09
C LEU A 302 -15.55 -29.35 2.72
N SER A 303 -16.08 -30.28 1.93
CA SER A 303 -16.87 -31.41 2.43
C SER A 303 -16.06 -32.33 3.34
N ALA A 304 -14.78 -32.56 3.03
CA ALA A 304 -13.90 -33.44 3.81
C ALA A 304 -13.49 -32.87 5.18
N VAL A 305 -13.57 -31.55 5.35
CA VAL A 305 -13.14 -30.84 6.58
C VAL A 305 -14.34 -30.36 7.40
N TYR A 306 -15.56 -30.60 6.93
CA TYR A 306 -16.77 -30.18 7.61
C TYR A 306 -16.87 -30.80 9.01
N GLY A 307 -17.16 -30.00 10.02
CA GLY A 307 -17.23 -30.45 11.43
C GLY A 307 -15.89 -30.70 12.12
N THR A 308 -14.76 -30.46 11.44
CA THR A 308 -13.42 -30.58 12.04
C THR A 308 -12.90 -29.22 12.56
N ALA A 309 -11.85 -29.24 13.38
CA ALA A 309 -11.15 -28.03 13.83
C ALA A 309 -10.45 -27.26 12.69
N ALA A 310 -10.34 -27.85 11.50
CA ALA A 310 -9.68 -27.29 10.34
C ALA A 310 -10.57 -26.31 9.55
N LEU A 311 -11.90 -26.46 9.64
CA LEU A 311 -12.86 -25.69 8.85
C LEU A 311 -12.76 -24.17 9.08
N PRO A 312 -12.73 -23.64 10.32
CA PRO A 312 -12.63 -22.19 10.53
C PRO A 312 -11.34 -21.60 9.98
N ILE A 313 -10.25 -22.37 10.03
CA ILE A 313 -8.92 -21.97 9.55
C ILE A 313 -8.92 -21.91 8.02
N LEU A 314 -9.45 -22.94 7.37
CA LEU A 314 -9.62 -22.94 5.91
C LEU A 314 -10.52 -21.80 5.44
N MET A 315 -11.62 -21.54 6.16
CA MET A 315 -12.48 -20.41 5.83
C MET A 315 -11.77 -19.07 5.94
N ALA A 316 -10.91 -18.89 6.95
CA ALA A 316 -10.08 -17.69 7.08
C ALA A 316 -9.08 -17.56 5.92
N CYS A 317 -8.42 -18.66 5.52
CA CYS A 317 -7.52 -18.69 4.36
C CYS A 317 -8.25 -18.32 3.06
N VAL A 318 -9.37 -18.96 2.79
CA VAL A 318 -10.21 -18.75 1.61
C VAL A 318 -10.75 -17.32 1.59
N GLY A 319 -11.22 -16.79 2.72
CA GLY A 319 -11.69 -15.42 2.85
C GLY A 319 -10.60 -14.38 2.60
N ALA A 320 -9.40 -14.59 3.15
CA ALA A 320 -8.26 -13.70 2.93
C ALA A 320 -7.78 -13.73 1.47
N TRP A 321 -7.74 -14.91 0.84
CA TRP A 321 -7.46 -15.05 -0.60
C TRP A 321 -8.53 -14.37 -1.46
N PHE A 322 -9.82 -14.60 -1.16
CA PHE A 322 -10.93 -13.94 -1.85
C PHE A 322 -10.79 -12.42 -1.79
N GLN A 323 -10.50 -11.87 -0.62
CA GLN A 323 -10.29 -10.43 -0.48
C GLN A 323 -9.15 -9.92 -1.38
N GLY A 324 -8.06 -10.68 -1.47
CA GLY A 324 -6.93 -10.37 -2.35
C GLY A 324 -7.28 -10.42 -3.83
N VAL A 325 -8.09 -11.38 -4.26
CA VAL A 325 -8.53 -11.52 -5.66
C VAL A 325 -9.56 -10.46 -6.03
N LEU A 326 -10.52 -10.17 -5.15
CA LEU A 326 -11.65 -9.28 -5.43
C LEU A 326 -11.28 -7.80 -5.38
N THR A 327 -10.17 -7.45 -4.73
CA THR A 327 -9.67 -6.06 -4.68
C THR A 327 -8.73 -5.72 -5.84
N ARG A 328 -8.45 -6.67 -6.74
CA ARG A 328 -7.63 -6.43 -7.94
C ARG A 328 -8.39 -5.55 -8.93
N ASP A 329 -7.77 -4.44 -9.33
CA ASP A 329 -8.25 -3.61 -10.42
C ASP A 329 -7.69 -4.09 -11.77
N ASP A 330 -8.08 -5.31 -12.15
CA ASP A 330 -7.70 -5.94 -13.43
C ASP A 330 -8.85 -5.98 -14.44
N GLN A 331 -9.90 -5.20 -14.20
CA GLN A 331 -11.11 -5.08 -15.03
C GLN A 331 -11.86 -6.41 -15.28
N THR A 332 -11.49 -7.49 -14.59
CA THR A 332 -12.11 -8.80 -14.75
C THR A 332 -13.38 -8.87 -13.90
N LYS A 333 -14.51 -9.22 -14.52
CA LYS A 333 -15.77 -9.46 -13.81
C LYS A 333 -15.72 -10.84 -13.16
N ARG A 334 -16.16 -10.91 -11.90
CA ARG A 334 -16.06 -12.13 -11.09
C ARG A 334 -17.41 -12.49 -10.53
N ILE A 335 -17.70 -13.78 -10.47
CA ILE A 335 -18.87 -14.32 -9.79
C ILE A 335 -18.37 -15.09 -8.58
N VAL A 336 -18.82 -14.70 -7.40
CA VAL A 336 -18.54 -15.39 -6.13
C VAL A 336 -19.78 -16.18 -5.76
N VAL A 337 -19.65 -17.50 -5.75
CA VAL A 337 -20.70 -18.42 -5.33
C VAL A 337 -20.41 -18.88 -3.91
N LEU A 338 -21.33 -18.59 -3.00
CA LEU A 338 -21.32 -19.06 -1.63
C LEU A 338 -22.39 -20.13 -1.49
N ASP A 339 -21.98 -21.38 -1.61
CA ASP A 339 -22.83 -22.50 -1.26
C ASP A 339 -22.95 -22.61 0.27
N GLU A 340 -24.13 -22.99 0.76
CA GLU A 340 -24.42 -23.03 2.20
C GLU A 340 -24.06 -21.73 2.95
N ALA A 341 -24.49 -20.59 2.40
CA ALA A 341 -24.11 -19.27 2.92
C ALA A 341 -24.52 -19.02 4.38
N TRP A 342 -25.41 -19.85 4.95
CA TRP A 342 -25.76 -19.80 6.38
C TRP A 342 -24.55 -20.02 7.28
N ALA A 343 -23.58 -20.86 6.87
CA ALA A 343 -22.38 -21.12 7.65
C ALA A 343 -21.56 -19.84 7.83
N VAL A 344 -21.43 -19.05 6.76
CA VAL A 344 -20.77 -17.74 6.76
C VAL A 344 -21.56 -16.72 7.59
N LEU A 345 -22.89 -16.77 7.54
CA LEU A 345 -23.78 -15.84 8.23
C LEU A 345 -23.95 -16.13 9.74
N SER A 346 -23.61 -17.34 10.18
CA SER A 346 -23.66 -17.75 11.60
C SER A 346 -22.66 -17.00 12.48
N ASN A 347 -21.57 -16.49 11.89
CA ASN A 347 -20.54 -15.72 12.57
C ASN A 347 -20.71 -14.21 12.27
N LEU A 348 -20.85 -13.39 13.33
CA LEU A 348 -21.12 -11.95 13.20
C LEU A 348 -20.02 -11.18 12.44
N GLU A 349 -18.76 -11.52 12.66
CA GLU A 349 -17.62 -10.87 12.00
C GLU A 349 -17.62 -11.18 10.50
N THR A 350 -17.86 -12.45 10.16
CA THR A 350 -17.89 -12.92 8.78
C THR A 350 -19.13 -12.38 8.03
N ALA A 351 -20.28 -12.31 8.70
CA ALA A 351 -21.49 -11.67 8.18
C ALA A 351 -21.30 -10.17 7.95
N SER A 352 -20.60 -9.48 8.86
CA SER A 352 -20.28 -8.05 8.73
C SER A 352 -19.37 -7.78 7.53
N TRP A 353 -18.34 -8.63 7.36
CA TRP A 353 -17.46 -8.59 6.19
C TRP A 353 -18.25 -8.81 4.90
N LEU A 354 -19.08 -9.86 4.83
CA LEU A 354 -19.87 -10.19 3.64
C LEU A 354 -20.79 -9.02 3.23
N ARG A 355 -21.41 -8.36 4.20
CA ARG A 355 -22.23 -7.16 3.94
C ARG A 355 -21.40 -5.99 3.41
N GLY A 356 -20.19 -5.77 3.94
CA GLY A 356 -19.26 -4.79 3.39
C GLY A 356 -18.91 -5.10 1.93
N SER A 357 -18.63 -6.39 1.66
CA SER A 357 -18.30 -6.89 0.33
C SER A 357 -19.45 -6.73 -0.67
N TYR A 358 -20.71 -6.96 -0.27
CA TYR A 358 -21.89 -6.70 -1.10
C TYR A 358 -22.03 -5.23 -1.51
N LYS A 359 -21.76 -4.30 -0.57
CA LYS A 359 -21.82 -2.85 -0.87
C LYS A 359 -20.77 -2.42 -1.89
N LEU A 360 -19.60 -3.05 -1.86
CA LEU A 360 -18.47 -2.77 -2.76
C LEU A 360 -18.48 -3.63 -4.03
N ALA A 361 -19.41 -4.57 -4.15
CA ALA A 361 -19.49 -5.51 -5.27
C ALA A 361 -19.51 -4.79 -6.64
N ARG A 362 -20.31 -3.72 -6.74
CA ARG A 362 -20.42 -2.92 -7.98
C ARG A 362 -19.12 -2.20 -8.34
N SER A 363 -18.39 -1.67 -7.36
CA SER A 363 -17.10 -1.01 -7.62
C SER A 363 -16.02 -1.98 -8.06
N TYR A 364 -16.06 -3.23 -7.57
CA TYR A 364 -15.11 -4.27 -7.93
C TYR A 364 -15.53 -5.10 -9.16
N GLY A 365 -16.72 -4.86 -9.72
CA GLY A 365 -17.24 -5.67 -10.82
C GLY A 365 -17.50 -7.13 -10.42
N VAL A 366 -17.89 -7.34 -9.16
CA VAL A 366 -18.16 -8.65 -8.57
C VAL A 366 -19.66 -8.87 -8.47
N GLN A 367 -20.14 -10.06 -8.83
CA GLN A 367 -21.47 -10.56 -8.54
C GLN A 367 -21.39 -11.58 -7.41
N TYR A 368 -22.21 -11.45 -6.39
CA TYR A 368 -22.34 -12.45 -5.33
C TYR A 368 -23.60 -13.28 -5.54
N LEU A 369 -23.48 -14.59 -5.41
CA LEU A 369 -24.56 -15.55 -5.42
C LEU A 369 -24.49 -16.37 -4.13
N ALA A 370 -25.47 -16.23 -3.26
CA ALA A 370 -25.57 -16.97 -2.02
C ALA A 370 -26.68 -18.01 -2.12
N VAL A 371 -26.35 -19.27 -1.85
CA VAL A 371 -27.29 -20.39 -1.86
C VAL A 371 -27.64 -20.75 -0.42
N LEU A 372 -28.93 -20.93 -0.17
CA LEU A 372 -29.50 -21.20 1.15
C LEU A 372 -30.57 -22.29 1.02
N HIS A 373 -30.56 -23.27 1.93
CA HIS A 373 -31.54 -24.35 1.92
C HIS A 373 -32.83 -24.00 2.67
N ARG A 374 -32.74 -23.27 3.79
CA ARG A 374 -33.92 -22.72 4.46
C ARG A 374 -33.62 -21.30 4.91
N LEU A 375 -34.56 -20.39 4.64
CA LEU A 375 -34.48 -19.03 5.18
C LEU A 375 -34.62 -19.03 6.71
N ALA A 376 -35.24 -20.06 7.30
CA ALA A 376 -35.27 -20.28 8.73
C ALA A 376 -33.87 -20.41 9.36
N ASP A 377 -32.89 -20.92 8.61
CA ASP A 377 -31.52 -21.09 9.12
C ASP A 377 -30.86 -19.73 9.40
N LEU A 378 -31.29 -18.67 8.69
CA LEU A 378 -30.87 -17.28 8.96
C LEU A 378 -31.41 -16.75 10.30
N SER A 379 -32.60 -17.21 10.70
CA SER A 379 -33.20 -16.88 12.01
C SER A 379 -32.72 -17.79 13.15
N ALA A 380 -32.15 -18.96 12.84
CA ALA A 380 -31.54 -19.85 13.83
C ALA A 380 -30.11 -19.44 14.21
N ALA A 381 -29.46 -18.58 13.41
CA ALA A 381 -28.10 -18.07 13.63
C ALA A 381 -27.96 -17.12 14.86
N GLY A 382 -29.05 -16.84 15.56
CA GLY A 382 -29.07 -16.10 16.83
C GLY A 382 -30.50 -15.80 17.28
N ASP A 383 -30.68 -15.23 18.48
CA ASP A 383 -32.01 -14.82 18.95
C ASP A 383 -32.72 -13.92 17.93
N ALA A 384 -34.06 -13.89 17.92
CA ALA A 384 -34.84 -13.10 16.96
C ALA A 384 -34.48 -11.60 16.92
N ASN A 385 -33.87 -11.08 18.00
CA ASN A 385 -33.33 -9.72 18.14
C ASN A 385 -31.80 -9.63 18.06
N SER A 386 -31.12 -10.68 17.61
CA SER A 386 -29.67 -10.71 17.48
C SER A 386 -29.19 -9.79 16.34
N ALA A 387 -27.93 -9.36 16.43
CA ALA A 387 -27.32 -8.56 15.38
C ALA A 387 -27.20 -9.33 14.06
N GLN A 388 -27.03 -10.64 14.14
CA GLN A 388 -26.92 -11.59 13.03
C GLN A 388 -28.19 -11.62 12.19
N VAL A 389 -29.36 -11.80 12.82
CA VAL A 389 -30.66 -11.82 12.13
C VAL A 389 -30.93 -10.49 11.42
N ARG A 390 -30.61 -9.35 12.06
CA ARG A 390 -30.73 -8.03 11.42
C ARG A 390 -29.79 -7.87 10.22
N MET A 391 -28.56 -8.41 10.30
CA MET A 391 -27.61 -8.38 9.18
C MET A 391 -28.06 -9.26 8.03
N ALA A 392 -28.52 -10.48 8.29
CA ALA A 392 -29.05 -11.38 7.28
C ALA A 392 -30.27 -10.79 6.56
N ARG A 393 -31.21 -10.19 7.31
CA ARG A 393 -32.34 -9.44 6.72
C ARG A 393 -31.87 -8.26 5.87
N GLY A 394 -30.85 -7.53 6.32
CA GLY A 394 -30.23 -6.45 5.55
C GLY A 394 -29.63 -6.94 4.22
N LEU A 395 -28.95 -8.09 4.23
CA LEU A 395 -28.39 -8.70 3.02
C LEU A 395 -29.48 -9.12 2.03
N LEU A 396 -30.58 -9.70 2.50
CA LEU A 396 -31.73 -10.04 1.66
C LEU A 396 -32.37 -8.79 1.05
N ALA A 397 -32.51 -7.71 1.82
CA ALA A 397 -33.04 -6.44 1.33
C ALA A 397 -32.12 -5.75 0.31
N ASP A 398 -30.80 -5.89 0.47
CA ASP A 398 -29.80 -5.35 -0.45
C ASP A 398 -29.68 -6.21 -1.75
N THR A 399 -30.33 -7.38 -1.79
CA THR A 399 -30.28 -8.32 -2.92
C THR A 399 -31.35 -7.98 -3.96
N GLU A 400 -30.93 -7.68 -5.20
CA GLU A 400 -31.85 -7.30 -6.29
C GLU A 400 -32.56 -8.49 -6.93
N THR A 401 -31.93 -9.66 -6.95
CA THR A 401 -32.46 -10.88 -7.58
C THR A 401 -32.55 -12.00 -6.55
N VAL A 402 -33.77 -12.47 -6.30
CA VAL A 402 -34.04 -13.59 -5.39
C VAL A 402 -34.67 -14.72 -6.18
N VAL A 403 -34.10 -15.91 -6.09
CA VAL A 403 -34.57 -17.12 -6.76
C VAL A 403 -35.08 -18.09 -5.70
N VAL A 404 -36.38 -18.34 -5.68
CA VAL A 404 -37.04 -19.20 -4.68
C VAL A 404 -37.54 -20.47 -5.37
N TYR A 405 -36.93 -21.60 -5.04
CA TYR A 405 -37.39 -22.92 -5.44
C TYR A 405 -38.52 -23.42 -4.53
N GLY A 406 -39.13 -24.55 -4.89
CA GLY A 406 -40.17 -25.19 -4.10
C GLY A 406 -39.81 -25.29 -2.61
N GLN A 407 -40.66 -24.75 -1.75
CA GLN A 407 -40.50 -24.74 -0.30
C GLN A 407 -41.42 -25.78 0.35
N ALA A 408 -40.95 -26.42 1.42
CA ALA A 408 -41.79 -27.29 2.23
C ALA A 408 -42.94 -26.46 2.86
N PRO A 409 -44.15 -27.03 3.05
CA PRO A 409 -45.30 -26.28 3.58
C PRO A 409 -45.03 -25.54 4.90
N ALA A 410 -44.19 -26.11 5.77
CA ALA A 410 -43.81 -25.50 7.04
C ALA A 410 -42.93 -24.23 6.90
N GLU A 411 -42.25 -24.05 5.77
CA GLU A 411 -41.34 -22.91 5.51
C GLU A 411 -41.99 -21.77 4.74
N VAL A 412 -43.20 -21.98 4.19
CA VAL A 412 -43.87 -21.03 3.31
C VAL A 412 -44.17 -19.72 4.04
N ASP A 413 -44.73 -19.78 5.25
CA ASP A 413 -45.10 -18.58 6.01
C ASP A 413 -43.87 -17.76 6.42
N ASN A 414 -42.78 -18.44 6.79
CA ASN A 414 -41.53 -17.79 7.13
C ASN A 414 -40.90 -17.11 5.90
N THR A 415 -40.81 -17.85 4.79
CA THR A 415 -40.31 -17.33 3.50
C THR A 415 -41.12 -16.14 3.03
N ARG A 416 -42.45 -16.23 3.14
CA ARG A 416 -43.38 -15.14 2.82
C ARG A 416 -43.09 -13.90 3.65
N SER A 417 -42.93 -14.04 4.97
CA SER A 417 -42.64 -12.91 5.86
C SER A 417 -41.26 -12.31 5.65
N LEU A 418 -40.25 -13.12 5.30
CA LEU A 418 -38.88 -12.65 5.10
C LEU A 418 -38.68 -11.93 3.75
N LEU A 419 -39.39 -12.37 2.72
CA LEU A 419 -39.25 -11.84 1.36
C LEU A 419 -40.41 -10.91 0.98
N ASP A 420 -41.35 -10.61 1.88
CA ASP A 420 -42.58 -9.85 1.58
C ASP A 420 -43.34 -10.40 0.37
N LEU A 421 -43.55 -11.71 0.34
CA LEU A 421 -44.29 -12.36 -0.75
C LEU A 421 -45.79 -12.10 -0.64
N ASN A 422 -46.45 -11.93 -1.78
CA ASN A 422 -47.90 -11.86 -1.83
C ASN A 422 -48.56 -13.25 -1.74
N ASP A 423 -49.88 -13.31 -1.62
CA ASP A 423 -50.64 -14.58 -1.46
C ASP A 423 -50.45 -15.54 -2.62
N THR A 424 -50.31 -15.02 -3.84
CA THR A 424 -50.11 -15.85 -5.02
C THR A 424 -48.70 -16.43 -5.04
N GLU A 425 -47.69 -15.61 -4.74
CA GLU A 425 -46.29 -16.05 -4.65
C GLU A 425 -46.11 -17.12 -3.57
N ALA A 426 -46.67 -16.91 -2.38
CA ALA A 426 -46.62 -17.87 -1.28
C ALA A 426 -47.29 -19.21 -1.63
N ARG A 427 -48.43 -19.18 -2.34
CA ARG A 427 -49.07 -20.42 -2.85
C ARG A 427 -48.27 -21.09 -3.96
N LEU A 428 -47.59 -20.32 -4.81
CA LEU A 428 -46.79 -20.89 -5.89
C LEU A 428 -45.60 -21.66 -5.33
N ILE A 429 -44.83 -21.06 -4.43
CA ILE A 429 -43.61 -21.70 -3.88
C ILE A 429 -43.88 -23.02 -3.15
N SER A 430 -45.09 -23.30 -2.67
CA SER A 430 -45.43 -24.57 -2.03
C SER A 430 -45.71 -25.72 -3.00
N THR A 431 -45.88 -25.42 -4.30
CA THR A 431 -46.28 -26.39 -5.32
C THR A 431 -45.31 -26.50 -6.49
N LEU A 432 -44.22 -25.73 -6.49
CA LEU A 432 -43.25 -25.73 -7.60
C LEU A 432 -42.57 -27.09 -7.75
N PRO A 433 -42.57 -27.68 -8.96
CA PRO A 433 -41.82 -28.89 -9.23
C PRO A 433 -40.30 -28.61 -9.22
N ARG A 434 -39.49 -29.67 -9.06
CA ARG A 434 -38.03 -29.59 -9.15
C ARG A 434 -37.63 -28.94 -10.48
N GLY A 435 -36.69 -28.00 -10.42
CA GLY A 435 -36.24 -27.24 -11.60
C GLY A 435 -37.11 -26.03 -11.95
N THR A 436 -38.22 -25.77 -11.26
CA THR A 436 -38.99 -24.52 -11.41
C THR A 436 -38.78 -23.61 -10.20
N ALA A 437 -38.59 -22.31 -10.46
CA ALA A 437 -38.38 -21.31 -9.41
C ALA A 437 -39.21 -20.05 -9.66
N LEU A 438 -39.57 -19.39 -8.56
CA LEU A 438 -40.03 -18.01 -8.55
C LEU A 438 -38.82 -17.08 -8.56
N TRP A 439 -38.63 -16.34 -9.65
CA TRP A 439 -37.61 -15.32 -9.78
C TRP A 439 -38.21 -13.96 -9.46
N ARG A 440 -37.68 -13.30 -8.44
CA ARG A 440 -37.98 -11.91 -8.16
C ARG A 440 -36.80 -11.04 -8.56
N VAL A 441 -37.00 -10.21 -9.58
CA VAL A 441 -36.00 -9.27 -10.09
C VAL A 441 -36.51 -7.86 -9.83
N GLY A 442 -35.93 -7.21 -8.82
CA GLY A 442 -36.42 -5.96 -8.27
C GLY A 442 -37.86 -6.09 -7.74
N ARG A 443 -38.82 -5.50 -8.45
CA ARG A 443 -40.25 -5.51 -8.08
C ARG A 443 -41.11 -6.45 -8.93
N ARG A 444 -40.50 -7.20 -9.86
CA ARG A 444 -41.22 -8.10 -10.76
C ARG A 444 -40.95 -9.54 -10.38
N SER A 445 -41.98 -10.36 -10.50
CA SER A 445 -41.95 -11.77 -10.19
C SER A 445 -42.24 -12.57 -11.47
N HIS A 446 -41.42 -13.58 -11.71
CA HIS A 446 -41.46 -14.43 -12.90
C HIS A 446 -41.41 -15.89 -12.47
N LEU A 447 -42.24 -16.72 -13.08
CA LEU A 447 -42.12 -18.16 -12.95
C LEU A 447 -41.14 -18.65 -14.03
N VAL A 448 -40.06 -19.31 -13.62
CA VAL A 448 -38.98 -19.73 -14.51
C VAL A 448 -38.76 -21.22 -14.37
N GLU A 449 -38.78 -21.91 -15.50
CA GLU A 449 -38.40 -23.32 -15.62
C GLU A 449 -36.91 -23.39 -16.02
N HIS A 450 -36.08 -23.95 -15.14
CA HIS A 450 -34.69 -24.27 -15.44
C HIS A 450 -34.61 -25.63 -16.10
N ARG A 451 -34.08 -25.65 -17.33
CA ARG A 451 -33.86 -26.86 -18.10
C ARG A 451 -32.38 -27.19 -18.08
N VAL A 452 -32.07 -28.39 -17.60
CA VAL A 452 -30.70 -28.93 -17.54
C VAL A 452 -30.43 -29.70 -18.81
N GLY A 453 -29.38 -29.31 -19.54
CA GLY A 453 -28.91 -30.02 -20.73
C GLY A 453 -28.43 -31.45 -20.40
N PRO A 454 -28.34 -32.35 -21.39
CA PRO A 454 -27.87 -33.72 -21.18
C PRO A 454 -26.50 -33.78 -20.49
N ASP A 455 -25.56 -32.92 -20.92
CA ASP A 455 -24.17 -32.88 -20.43
C ASP A 455 -24.02 -32.15 -19.09
N GLU A 456 -25.07 -31.45 -18.63
CA GLU A 456 -25.06 -30.72 -17.35
C GLU A 456 -25.59 -31.56 -16.18
N ARG A 457 -26.21 -32.71 -16.47
CA ARG A 457 -26.85 -33.56 -15.45
C ARG A 457 -25.84 -34.09 -14.43
N ASP A 458 -24.67 -34.48 -14.91
CA ASP A 458 -23.61 -35.00 -14.05
C ASP A 458 -23.07 -33.92 -13.10
N LEU A 459 -23.18 -32.63 -13.45
CA LEU A 459 -22.77 -31.51 -12.60
C LEU A 459 -23.75 -31.21 -11.47
N VAL A 460 -25.03 -31.62 -11.61
CA VAL A 460 -26.11 -31.29 -10.68
C VAL A 460 -26.69 -32.51 -9.95
N ASP A 461 -26.11 -33.71 -10.15
CA ASP A 461 -26.56 -34.94 -9.50
C ASP A 461 -26.00 -35.06 -8.07
N SER A 462 -26.60 -34.34 -7.14
CA SER A 462 -26.32 -34.47 -5.70
C SER A 462 -26.68 -35.86 -5.12
N ASP A 463 -27.49 -36.65 -5.84
CA ASP A 463 -28.00 -37.95 -5.38
C ASP A 463 -27.15 -39.12 -5.91
N GLN A 464 -26.01 -38.86 -6.56
CA GLN A 464 -25.15 -39.89 -7.13
C GLN A 464 -24.77 -40.98 -6.11
N ARG A 465 -24.43 -40.57 -4.88
CA ARG A 465 -24.10 -41.49 -3.76
C ARG A 465 -25.27 -42.38 -3.33
N MET A 466 -26.51 -41.99 -3.59
CA MET A 466 -27.70 -42.81 -3.30
C MET A 466 -27.94 -43.87 -4.37
N ARG A 467 -27.28 -43.77 -5.53
CA ARG A 467 -27.42 -44.69 -6.68
C ARG A 467 -26.23 -45.65 -6.82
N GLU A 468 -25.10 -45.34 -6.18
CA GLU A 468 -23.93 -46.23 -6.05
C GLU A 468 -24.22 -47.41 -5.09
N GLY A 469 -25.08 -48.31 -5.54
CA GLY A 469 -25.41 -49.57 -4.85
C GLY A 469 -26.00 -50.64 -5.77
N ARG A 470 -26.08 -50.38 -7.08
CA ARG A 470 -26.46 -51.36 -8.10
C ARG A 470 -25.49 -51.29 -9.27
N ARG A 471 -24.34 -51.94 -9.11
CA ARG A 471 -23.60 -52.49 -10.24
C ARG A 471 -23.79 -54.00 -10.25
#